data_AF-A0A7X1HSW2-F1
#
_entry.id   AF-A0A7X1HSW2-F1
#
_cell.length_a   1.000
_cell.length_b   1.000
_cell.length_c   1.000
_cell.angle_alpha   90.00
_cell.angle_beta   90.00
_cell.angle_gamma   90.00
#
_symmetry.space_group_name_H-M   'P 1'
#
loop_
_entity.id
_entity.type
_entity.pdbx_description
1 polymer ?
#
loop_
_entity_poly.entity_id
_entity_poly.type
_entity_poly.pdbx_seq_one_letter_code
_entity_poly.pdbx_strand_id
1 'polypeptide(L)'
;MLLRALQLAGLKFSDIQPVYLAPADARAAFQQGNVDAWAIWDPYYSAALLQGGARVLTDGTDLKQTGSFYLASRPYAERNGAFIEGVLDTFTQADALTHSQRAQSITLLAKTMGLPEAVIASYLDHRPPPRLPR
;
A
#
# COMPACT_ATOMS: atom_id res chain seq x y z
N MET A 1 -2.30 3.06 -10.27
CA MET A 1 -3.19 4.10 -9.70
C MET A 1 -3.10 5.43 -10.45
N LEU A 2 -1.93 6.05 -10.57
CA LEU A 2 -1.76 7.38 -11.19
C LEU A 2 -2.46 7.56 -12.54
N LEU A 3 -2.23 6.67 -13.52
CA LEU A 3 -2.85 6.81 -14.85
C LEU A 3 -4.39 6.84 -14.78
N ARG A 4 -4.98 6.04 -13.90
CA ARG A 4 -6.44 5.99 -13.73
C ARG A 4 -6.97 7.23 -13.03
N ALA A 5 -6.25 7.74 -12.03
CA ALA A 5 -6.56 9.00 -11.37
C ALA A 5 -6.54 10.18 -12.37
N LEU A 6 -5.53 10.26 -13.24
CA LEU A 6 -5.46 11.26 -14.30
C LEU A 6 -6.67 11.16 -15.24
N GLN A 7 -7.02 9.95 -15.69
CA GLN A 7 -8.18 9.73 -16.56
C GLN A 7 -9.50 10.20 -15.93
N LEU A 8 -9.72 9.96 -14.63
CA LEU A 8 -10.91 10.43 -13.93
C LEU A 8 -10.98 11.96 -13.84
N ALA A 9 -9.82 12.62 -13.75
CA ALA A 9 -9.70 14.07 -13.80
C ALA A 9 -9.74 14.64 -15.24
N GLY A 10 -9.90 13.79 -16.27
CA GLY A 10 -9.86 14.21 -17.67
C GLY A 10 -8.47 14.57 -18.19
N LEU A 11 -7.42 14.23 -17.45
CA LEU A 11 -6.02 14.52 -17.79
C LEU A 11 -5.37 13.34 -18.52
N LYS A 12 -4.43 13.67 -19.40
CA LYS A 12 -3.53 12.74 -20.08
C LYS A 12 -2.21 12.66 -19.34
N PHE A 13 -1.46 11.59 -19.56
CA PHE A 13 -0.11 11.46 -19.01
C PHE A 13 0.85 12.53 -19.55
N SER A 14 0.60 13.05 -20.76
CA SER A 14 1.34 14.19 -21.34
C SER A 14 1.10 15.51 -20.62
N ASP A 15 0.07 15.59 -19.78
CA ASP A 15 -0.30 16.82 -19.07
C ASP A 15 0.46 16.95 -17.73
N ILE A 16 1.31 15.98 -17.41
CA ILE A 16 2.15 15.97 -16.21
C ILE A 16 3.63 15.80 -16.58
N GLN A 17 4.51 16.14 -15.65
CA GLN A 17 5.95 15.86 -15.73
C GLN A 17 6.29 14.71 -14.77
N PRO A 18 6.41 13.46 -15.26
CA PRO A 18 6.70 12.33 -14.38
C PRO A 18 8.16 12.36 -13.92
N VAL A 19 8.37 12.24 -12.61
CA VAL A 19 9.69 12.04 -12.01
C VAL A 19 9.72 10.68 -11.35
N TYR A 20 10.64 9.83 -11.77
CA TYR A 20 10.78 8.46 -11.26
C TYR A 20 11.82 8.43 -10.15
N LEU A 21 11.34 8.38 -8.90
CA LEU A 21 12.17 8.37 -7.70
C LEU A 21 11.83 7.15 -6.83
N ALA A 22 12.84 6.64 -6.11
CA ALA A 22 12.60 5.69 -5.04
C ALA A 22 11.79 6.37 -3.92
N PRO A 23 11.01 5.61 -3.11
CA PRO A 23 10.14 6.22 -2.09
C PRO A 23 10.84 7.19 -1.12
N ALA A 24 12.07 6.89 -0.70
CA ALA A 24 12.83 7.77 0.19
C ALA A 24 13.19 9.10 -0.49
N ASP A 25 13.67 9.06 -1.74
CA ASP A 25 14.03 10.25 -2.51
C ASP A 25 12.79 11.07 -2.88
N ALA A 26 11.69 10.39 -3.24
CA ALA A 26 10.42 11.02 -3.54
C ALA A 26 9.85 11.79 -2.34
N ARG A 27 9.97 11.23 -1.13
CA ARG A 27 9.59 11.92 0.11
C ARG A 27 10.42 13.19 0.31
N ALA A 28 11.73 13.12 0.14
CA ALA A 28 12.60 14.28 0.27
C ALA A 28 12.27 15.36 -0.77
N ALA A 29 12.09 14.98 -2.03
CA ALA A 29 11.73 15.88 -3.11
C ALA A 29 10.36 16.55 -2.88
N PHE A 30 9.36 15.79 -2.39
CA PHE A 30 8.05 16.30 -2.02
C PHE A 30 8.13 17.32 -0.87
N GLN A 31 8.87 16.99 0.19
CA GLN A 31 9.06 17.90 1.33
C GLN A 31 9.82 19.18 0.98
N GLN A 32 10.72 19.12 0.00
CA GLN A 32 11.47 20.27 -0.51
C GLN A 32 10.67 21.11 -1.52
N GLY A 33 9.48 20.66 -1.95
CA GLY A 33 8.68 21.34 -2.97
C GLY A 33 9.17 21.12 -4.40
N ASN A 34 10.07 20.15 -4.64
CA ASN A 34 10.55 19.80 -5.98
C ASN A 34 9.54 18.93 -6.76
N VAL A 35 8.52 18.40 -6.07
CA VAL A 35 7.44 17.59 -6.66
C VAL A 35 6.10 18.07 -6.10
N ASP A 36 5.18 18.46 -6.97
CA ASP A 36 3.87 19.01 -6.59
C ASP A 36 2.90 17.94 -6.05
N ALA A 37 3.01 16.71 -6.53
CA ALA A 37 2.14 15.60 -6.16
C ALA A 37 2.90 14.27 -6.18
N TRP A 38 2.66 13.43 -5.19
CA TRP A 38 3.34 12.16 -5.03
C TRP A 38 2.36 10.99 -5.01
N ALA A 39 2.42 10.14 -6.05
CA ALA A 39 1.67 8.89 -6.10
C ALA A 39 2.43 7.79 -5.33
N ILE A 40 1.93 7.41 -4.15
CA ILE A 40 2.58 6.45 -3.26
C ILE A 40 1.56 5.53 -2.55
N TRP A 41 2.07 4.51 -1.86
CA TRP A 41 1.31 3.57 -1.04
C TRP A 41 1.74 3.64 0.44
N ASP A 42 0.96 3.03 1.33
CA ASP A 42 1.32 2.91 2.74
C ASP A 42 2.55 2.03 2.98
N PRO A 43 3.37 2.31 4.01
CA PRO A 43 3.12 3.25 5.11
C PRO A 43 3.56 4.70 4.84
N TYR A 44 4.13 4.99 3.65
CA TYR A 44 4.60 6.34 3.32
C TYR A 44 3.47 7.36 3.26
N TYR A 45 2.30 6.94 2.76
CA TYR A 45 1.09 7.75 2.74
C TYR A 45 0.65 8.16 4.16
N SER A 46 0.43 7.22 5.08
CA SER A 46 0.13 7.52 6.49
C SER A 46 1.20 8.37 7.16
N ALA A 47 2.48 8.10 6.89
CA ALA A 47 3.57 8.87 7.47
C ALA A 47 3.56 10.34 7.00
N ALA A 48 3.37 10.58 5.70
CA ALA A 48 3.31 11.92 5.14
C ALA A 48 2.07 12.69 5.61
N LEU A 49 0.93 12.01 5.74
CA LEU A 49 -0.31 12.63 6.23
C LEU A 49 -0.17 13.07 7.70
N LEU A 50 0.40 12.22 8.55
CA LEU A 50 0.51 12.49 10.00
C LEU A 50 1.63 13.47 10.36
N GLN A 51 2.70 13.56 9.56
CA GLN A 51 3.78 14.52 9.80
C GLN A 51 3.44 15.95 9.40
N GLY A 52 2.30 16.14 8.71
CA GLY A 52 1.90 17.43 8.17
C GLY A 52 2.63 17.76 6.86
N GLY A 53 2.02 18.62 6.05
CA GLY A 53 2.56 19.04 4.74
C GLY A 53 2.05 18.22 3.55
N ALA A 54 1.23 17.20 3.77
CA ALA A 54 0.54 16.48 2.71
C ALA A 54 -0.98 16.54 2.91
N ARG A 55 -1.72 16.56 1.81
CA ARG A 55 -3.16 16.31 1.76
C ARG A 55 -3.45 15.29 0.68
N VAL A 56 -4.50 14.50 0.86
CA VAL A 56 -4.95 13.54 -0.15
C VAL A 56 -5.61 14.30 -1.30
N LEU A 57 -5.13 14.06 -2.53
CA LEU A 57 -5.81 14.55 -3.75
C LEU A 57 -6.86 13.55 -4.22
N THR A 58 -6.51 12.27 -4.18
CA THR A 58 -7.34 11.12 -4.56
C THR A 58 -6.69 9.87 -3.99
N ASP A 59 -7.49 8.86 -3.70
CA ASP A 59 -7.01 7.56 -3.22
C ASP A 59 -7.57 6.42 -4.08
N GLY A 60 -7.38 5.19 -3.58
CA GLY A 60 -7.79 3.98 -4.25
C GLY A 60 -9.28 3.69 -4.27
N THR A 61 -10.10 4.40 -3.50
CA THR A 61 -11.48 4.01 -3.18
C THR A 61 -12.38 4.01 -4.42
N ASP A 62 -12.25 5.03 -5.27
CA ASP A 62 -13.02 5.16 -6.53
C ASP A 62 -12.36 4.43 -7.71
N LEU A 63 -11.17 3.86 -7.47
CA LEU A 63 -10.40 3.15 -8.48
C LEU A 63 -10.70 1.66 -8.30
N LYS A 64 -11.31 1.02 -9.31
CA LYS A 64 -11.55 -0.44 -9.32
C LYS A 64 -10.21 -1.20 -9.32
N GLN A 65 -9.53 -1.27 -8.17
CA GLN A 65 -8.20 -1.82 -8.05
C GLN A 65 -8.25 -3.34 -8.13
N THR A 66 -7.34 -3.93 -8.91
CA THR A 66 -7.21 -5.38 -9.03
C THR A 66 -6.56 -6.03 -7.80
N GLY A 67 -6.01 -5.23 -6.88
CA GLY A 67 -5.28 -5.70 -5.70
C GLY A 67 -3.86 -6.15 -6.00
N SER A 68 -3.19 -6.71 -4.99
CA SER A 68 -1.86 -7.31 -5.09
C SER A 68 -1.95 -8.79 -5.45
N PHE A 69 -0.90 -9.35 -6.06
CA PHE A 69 -0.82 -10.76 -6.44
C PHE A 69 0.44 -11.41 -5.87
N TYR A 70 0.34 -12.66 -5.46
CA TYR A 70 1.50 -13.52 -5.22
C TYR A 70 1.93 -14.17 -6.54
N LEU A 71 3.23 -14.18 -6.82
CA LEU A 71 3.79 -14.76 -8.04
C LEU A 71 4.70 -15.92 -7.68
N ALA A 72 4.59 -17.02 -8.42
CA ALA A 72 5.46 -18.18 -8.35
C ALA A 72 5.88 -18.60 -9.76
N SER A 73 7.04 -19.25 -9.89
CA SER A 73 7.44 -19.80 -11.19
C SER A 73 6.48 -20.91 -11.60
N ARG A 74 6.11 -20.96 -12.88
CA ARG A 74 5.16 -21.95 -13.40
C ARG A 74 5.53 -23.40 -13.02
N PRO A 75 6.78 -23.87 -13.22
CA PRO A 75 7.13 -25.25 -12.89
C PRO A 75 7.01 -25.56 -11.40
N TYR A 76 7.21 -24.57 -10.52
CA TYR A 76 7.05 -24.73 -9.09
C TYR A 76 5.57 -24.78 -8.70
N ALA A 77 4.76 -23.89 -9.30
CA ALA A 77 3.32 -23.85 -9.05
C ALA A 77 2.60 -25.13 -9.46
N GLU A 78 2.94 -25.67 -10.63
CA GLU A 78 2.35 -26.91 -11.14
C GLU A 78 2.74 -28.16 -10.32
N ARG A 79 3.92 -28.16 -9.70
CA ARG A 79 4.40 -29.29 -8.87
C ARG A 79 4.00 -29.21 -7.41
N ASN A 80 3.77 -28.01 -6.88
CA ASN A 80 3.61 -27.76 -5.45
C ASN A 80 2.27 -27.08 -5.10
N GLY A 81 1.21 -27.37 -5.87
CA GLY A 81 -0.11 -26.73 -5.71
C GLY A 81 -0.61 -26.73 -4.26
N ALA A 82 -0.69 -27.90 -3.62
CA ALA A 82 -1.16 -28.02 -2.24
C ALA A 82 -0.29 -27.26 -1.22
N PHE A 83 1.03 -27.18 -1.45
CA PHE A 83 1.92 -26.39 -0.60
C PHE A 83 1.65 -24.89 -0.76
N ILE A 84 1.46 -24.43 -2.01
CA ILE A 84 1.14 -23.02 -2.28
C ILE A 84 -0.20 -22.64 -1.67
N GLU A 85 -1.22 -23.48 -1.77
CA GLU A 85 -2.51 -23.28 -1.10
C GLU A 85 -2.31 -23.10 0.41
N GLY A 86 -1.56 -23.98 1.07
CA GLY A 86 -1.27 -23.86 2.50
C GLY A 86 -0.50 -22.58 2.88
N VAL A 87 0.42 -22.10 2.02
CA VAL A 87 1.10 -20.82 2.22
C VAL A 87 0.12 -19.65 2.11
N LEU A 88 -0.76 -19.65 1.11
CA LEU A 88 -1.78 -18.61 0.92
C LEU A 88 -2.79 -18.58 2.06
N ASP A 89 -3.19 -19.74 2.58
CA ASP A 89 -4.04 -19.85 3.76
C ASP A 89 -3.34 -19.27 4.99
N THR A 90 -2.06 -19.57 5.16
CA THR A 90 -1.25 -19.01 6.26
C THR A 90 -1.17 -17.49 6.17
N PHE A 91 -0.97 -16.93 4.96
CA PHE A 91 -1.00 -15.48 4.76
C PHE A 91 -2.37 -14.87 5.04
N THR A 92 -3.45 -15.56 4.67
CA THR A 92 -4.82 -15.12 4.97
C THR A 92 -5.09 -15.07 6.46
N GLN A 93 -4.65 -16.09 7.21
CA GLN A 93 -4.75 -16.11 8.67
C GLN A 93 -3.91 -15.00 9.31
N ALA A 94 -2.68 -14.80 8.83
CA ALA A 94 -1.82 -13.72 9.30
C ALA A 94 -2.44 -12.34 9.05
N ASP A 95 -3.09 -12.13 7.90
CA ASP A 95 -3.80 -10.89 7.60
C ASP A 95 -4.98 -10.65 8.55
N ALA A 96 -5.73 -11.70 8.87
CA ALA A 96 -6.85 -11.64 9.83
C ALA A 96 -6.41 -11.25 11.25
N LEU A 97 -5.15 -11.50 11.64
CA LEU A 97 -4.58 -11.03 12.91
C LEU A 97 -4.50 -9.50 12.97
N THR A 98 -4.27 -8.83 11.84
CA THR A 98 -4.21 -7.36 11.80
C THR A 98 -5.56 -6.70 12.15
N HIS A 99 -6.66 -7.46 12.02
CA HIS A 99 -7.99 -7.06 12.44
C HIS A 99 -8.35 -7.57 13.84
N SER A 100 -8.21 -8.88 14.08
CA SER A 100 -8.64 -9.51 15.34
C SER A 100 -7.74 -9.16 16.53
N GLN A 101 -6.45 -8.89 16.29
CA GLN A 101 -5.44 -8.55 17.29
C GLN A 101 -4.77 -7.22 16.93
N ARG A 102 -5.58 -6.22 16.57
CA ARG A 102 -5.13 -4.94 16.00
C ARG A 102 -4.03 -4.25 16.82
N ALA A 103 -4.21 -4.10 18.14
CA ALA A 103 -3.24 -3.41 18.99
C ALA A 103 -1.87 -4.11 19.01
N GLN A 104 -1.86 -5.44 19.17
CA GLN A 104 -0.63 -6.22 19.15
C GLN A 104 0.04 -6.19 17.78
N SER A 105 -0.76 -6.23 16.71
CA SER A 105 -0.28 -6.11 15.34
C SER A 105 0.37 -4.74 15.09
N ILE A 106 -0.24 -3.65 15.59
CA ILE A 106 0.33 -2.29 15.51
C ILE A 106 1.69 -2.25 16.18
N THR A 107 1.80 -2.69 17.44
CA THR A 107 3.07 -2.67 18.18
C THR A 107 4.15 -3.51 17.50
N LEU A 108 3.81 -4.71 17.02
CA LEU A 108 4.76 -5.59 16.33
C LEU A 108 5.25 -4.98 15.02
N LEU A 109 4.34 -4.47 14.19
CA LEU A 109 4.66 -3.86 12.90
C LEU A 109 5.44 -2.55 13.10
N ALA A 110 5.06 -1.72 14.06
CA ALA A 110 5.76 -0.47 14.40
C ALA A 110 7.22 -0.75 14.77
N LYS A 111 7.45 -1.74 15.65
CA LYS A 111 8.80 -2.18 16.03
C LYS A 111 9.60 -2.70 14.83
N THR A 112 8.97 -3.53 13.99
CA THR A 112 9.65 -4.16 12.84
C THR A 112 9.99 -3.16 11.75
N MET A 113 9.09 -2.20 11.49
CA MET A 113 9.26 -1.19 10.45
C MET A 113 10.01 0.06 10.93
N GLY A 114 10.23 0.21 12.24
CA GLY A 114 10.86 1.40 12.82
C GLY A 114 10.00 2.66 12.65
N LEU A 115 8.68 2.52 12.67
CA LEU A 115 7.72 3.60 12.47
C LEU A 115 6.87 3.84 13.73
N PRO A 116 6.40 5.07 13.98
CA PRO A 116 5.48 5.34 15.07
C PRO A 116 4.20 4.49 14.98
N GLU A 117 3.68 4.03 16.11
CA GLU A 117 2.45 3.22 16.15
C GLU A 117 1.26 3.93 15.48
N ALA A 118 1.16 5.25 15.59
CA ALA A 118 0.12 6.04 14.93
C ALA A 118 0.16 5.93 13.39
N VAL A 119 1.36 5.84 12.80
CA VAL A 119 1.53 5.64 11.35
C VAL A 119 1.03 4.26 10.95
N ILE A 120 1.36 3.25 11.74
CA ILE A 120 0.91 1.87 11.50
C ILE A 120 -0.59 1.74 11.70
N ALA A 121 -1.16 2.39 12.72
CA ALA A 121 -2.60 2.40 12.94
C ALA A 121 -3.34 2.97 11.72
N SER A 122 -2.93 4.15 11.24
CA SER A 122 -3.49 4.76 10.03
C SER A 122 -3.31 3.88 8.80
N TYR A 123 -2.14 3.26 8.62
CA TYR A 123 -1.92 2.30 7.52
C TYR A 123 -2.95 1.17 7.58
N LEU A 124 -3.13 0.53 8.74
CA LEU A 124 -4.09 -0.55 8.90
C LEU A 124 -5.55 -0.10 8.70
N ASP A 125 -5.87 1.19 8.89
CA ASP A 125 -7.22 1.73 8.59
C ASP A 125 -7.48 1.90 7.10
N HIS A 126 -6.43 2.11 6.29
CA HIS A 126 -6.55 2.21 4.83
C HIS A 126 -6.63 0.84 4.15
N ARG A 127 -6.40 -0.25 4.87
CA ARG A 127 -6.45 -1.60 4.30
C ARG A 127 -7.90 -2.01 4.07
N PRO A 128 -8.23 -2.59 2.90
CA PRO A 128 -9.55 -3.17 2.70
C PRO A 128 -9.77 -4.30 3.69
N PRO A 129 -11.03 -4.60 4.07
CA PRO A 129 -11.33 -5.73 4.94
C PRO A 129 -10.82 -7.03 4.33
N PRO A 130 -10.41 -8.00 5.18
CA PRO A 130 -9.80 -9.23 4.72
C PRO A 130 -10.83 -9.99 3.87
N ARG A 131 -10.42 -10.37 2.65
CA ARG A 131 -11.23 -11.25 1.82
C ARG A 131 -10.96 -12.67 2.27
N LEU A 132 -11.69 -13.12 3.29
CA LEU A 132 -11.69 -14.52 3.67
C LEU A 132 -12.21 -15.35 2.47
N PRO A 133 -11.51 -16.40 2.03
CA PRO A 133 -12.10 -17.34 1.10
C PRO A 133 -13.37 -17.92 1.72
N ARG A 134 -14.45 -18.00 0.93
CA ARG A 134 -15.67 -18.72 1.30
C ARG A 134 -15.45 -20.22 1.14
#